data_AF-A0A2J0U6F2-F1
#
_entry.id   AF-A0A2J0U6F2-F1
#
_cell.length_a   1.000
_cell.length_b   1.000
_cell.length_c   1.000
_cell.angle_alpha   90.00
_cell.angle_beta   90.00
_cell.angle_gamma   90.00
#
_symmetry.space_group_name_H-M   'P 1'
#
loop_
_entity.id
_entity.type
_entity.pdbx_description
1 polymer ?
#
loop_
_entity_poly.entity_id
_entity_poly.type
_entity_poly.pdbx_seq_one_letter_code
_entity_poly.pdbx_strand_id
1 'polypeptide(L)'
;MHRFALLAALSCPALATAADCTLPATLEQRRFTNLSDPLYAPDNPNAGRMVQVSFAGTRYTLDILGTDLRINGSYSYQRLARHIAEVQMVEDHPAGTARYTLLLACLGDHQGRFIYTQHDGPITPRQRQNSGRWTLQP
;
A
#
# COMPACT_ATOMS: atom_id res chain seq x y z
N MET A 1 37.59 -37.62 34.99
CA MET A 1 36.65 -36.49 35.12
C MET A 1 36.81 -35.61 33.90
N HIS A 2 35.86 -35.68 32.96
CA HIS A 2 35.95 -35.06 31.64
C HIS A 2 35.64 -33.55 31.71
N ARG A 3 36.57 -32.74 31.19
CA ARG A 3 36.36 -31.29 30.99
C ARG A 3 35.51 -31.11 29.73
N PHE A 4 34.26 -30.71 29.91
CA PHE A 4 33.36 -30.28 28.86
C PHE A 4 33.90 -29.02 28.19
N ALA A 5 34.32 -29.14 26.93
CA ALA A 5 34.50 -28.00 26.05
C ALA A 5 33.12 -27.53 25.59
N LEU A 6 32.62 -26.43 26.17
CA LEU A 6 31.38 -25.80 25.72
C LEU A 6 31.61 -25.15 24.35
N LEU A 7 30.87 -25.61 23.34
CA LEU A 7 30.76 -24.94 22.04
C LEU A 7 30.13 -23.56 22.23
N ALA A 8 30.90 -22.50 21.98
CA ALA A 8 30.37 -21.16 21.75
C ALA A 8 29.82 -21.09 20.32
N ALA A 9 28.57 -21.54 20.13
CA ALA A 9 27.82 -21.26 18.91
C ALA A 9 27.48 -19.75 18.90
N LEU A 10 28.26 -18.99 18.14
CA LEU A 10 28.03 -17.60 17.81
C LEU A 10 26.61 -17.41 17.30
N SER A 11 25.76 -16.88 18.17
CA SER A 11 24.45 -16.34 17.80
C SER A 11 24.72 -15.01 17.10
N CYS A 12 24.89 -15.04 15.78
CA CYS A 12 24.73 -13.83 14.98
C CYS A 12 23.25 -13.42 15.12
N PRO A 13 22.90 -12.32 15.80
CA PRO A 13 21.58 -11.76 15.59
C PRO A 13 21.52 -11.41 14.10
N ALA A 14 20.58 -12.01 13.37
CA ALA A 14 20.24 -11.53 12.06
C ALA A 14 19.86 -10.07 12.24
N LEU A 15 20.77 -9.16 11.87
CA LEU A 15 20.48 -7.73 11.82
C LEU A 15 19.34 -7.62 10.81
N ALA A 16 18.13 -7.40 11.32
CA ALA A 16 17.00 -7.04 10.49
C ALA A 16 17.41 -5.76 9.78
N THR A 17 17.88 -5.86 8.55
CA THR A 17 18.18 -4.69 7.73
C THR A 17 16.85 -4.01 7.53
N ALA A 18 16.65 -2.87 8.18
CA ALA A 18 15.57 -1.97 7.81
C ALA A 18 15.60 -1.82 6.28
N ALA A 19 14.45 -1.91 5.62
CA ALA A 19 14.40 -1.88 4.16
C ALA A 19 15.12 -0.61 3.66
N ASP A 20 16.30 -0.79 3.06
CA ASP A 20 17.06 0.28 2.43
C ASP A 20 16.47 0.51 1.04
N CYS A 21 15.27 1.08 1.04
CA CYS A 21 14.51 1.39 -0.14
C CYS A 21 14.05 2.84 -0.10
N THR A 22 13.88 3.41 -1.27
CA THR A 22 13.45 4.79 -1.40
C THR A 22 12.17 4.85 -2.21
N LEU A 23 11.09 5.27 -1.56
CA LEU A 23 9.88 5.66 -2.27
C LEU A 23 10.18 6.86 -3.19
N PRO A 24 9.56 6.93 -4.37
CA PRO A 24 9.84 8.01 -5.32
C PRO A 24 9.49 9.38 -4.73
N ALA A 25 10.11 10.44 -5.25
CA ALA A 25 9.81 11.80 -4.81
C ALA A 25 8.41 12.28 -5.26
N THR A 26 7.87 11.68 -6.32
CA THR A 26 6.54 11.95 -6.89
C THR A 26 5.93 10.66 -7.43
N LEU A 27 4.60 10.61 -7.53
CA LEU A 27 3.87 9.55 -8.22
C LEU A 27 3.60 9.87 -9.70
N GLU A 28 4.04 11.03 -10.20
CA GLU A 28 3.79 11.45 -11.59
C GLU A 28 4.19 10.36 -12.59
N GLN A 29 3.27 10.08 -13.54
CA GLN A 29 3.40 9.09 -14.62
C GLN A 29 3.64 7.65 -14.16
N ARG A 30 3.52 7.36 -12.86
CA ARG A 30 3.74 6.03 -12.32
C ARG A 30 2.44 5.26 -12.21
N ARG A 31 2.59 3.93 -12.17
CA ARG A 31 1.49 3.00 -12.02
C ARG A 31 1.72 2.05 -10.86
N PHE A 32 0.73 1.95 -9.99
CA PHE A 32 0.69 1.00 -8.90
C PHE A 32 -0.22 -0.16 -9.27
N THR A 33 0.17 -1.38 -8.90
CA THR A 33 -0.74 -2.52 -8.80
C THR A 33 -0.88 -2.89 -7.34
N ASN A 34 -2.07 -2.68 -6.79
CA ASN A 34 -2.39 -2.94 -5.39
C ASN A 34 -3.18 -4.23 -5.25
N LEU A 35 -2.73 -5.11 -4.37
CA LEU A 35 -3.47 -6.30 -3.95
C LEU A 35 -3.87 -6.12 -2.48
N SER A 36 -5.18 -5.99 -2.25
CA SER A 36 -5.74 -5.86 -0.89
C SER A 36 -5.60 -7.18 -0.13
N ASP A 37 -5.29 -7.09 1.16
CA ASP A 37 -5.24 -8.25 2.04
C ASP A 37 -6.63 -8.90 2.12
N PRO A 38 -6.74 -10.22 1.91
CA PRO A 38 -8.02 -10.92 1.93
C PRO A 38 -8.53 -11.23 3.34
N LEU A 39 -7.67 -11.18 4.38
CA LEU A 39 -8.00 -11.69 5.72
C LEU A 39 -8.08 -10.59 6.79
N TYR A 40 -7.48 -9.42 6.56
CA TYR A 40 -7.45 -8.35 7.57
C TYR A 40 -8.85 -7.83 7.96
N ALA A 41 -9.73 -7.63 6.98
CA ALA A 41 -11.11 -7.20 7.17
C ALA A 41 -12.01 -7.97 6.18
N PRO A 42 -12.52 -9.16 6.55
CA PRO A 42 -13.26 -10.03 5.63
C PRO A 42 -14.57 -9.42 5.09
N ASP A 43 -15.13 -8.43 5.79
CA ASP A 43 -16.31 -7.67 5.39
C ASP A 43 -15.98 -6.53 4.40
N ASN A 44 -14.70 -6.28 4.11
CA ASN A 44 -14.30 -5.32 3.09
C ASN A 44 -14.66 -5.87 1.69
N PRO A 45 -15.51 -5.18 0.91
CA PRO A 45 -15.86 -5.62 -0.44
C PRO A 45 -14.67 -5.66 -1.41
N ASN A 46 -13.55 -5.05 -1.04
CA ASN A 46 -12.30 -5.06 -1.80
C ASN A 46 -11.27 -6.09 -1.29
N ALA A 47 -11.59 -6.92 -0.29
CA ALA A 47 -10.70 -7.97 0.20
C ALA A 47 -10.24 -8.88 -0.94
N GLY A 48 -8.93 -9.12 -1.05
CA GLY A 48 -8.33 -9.94 -2.11
C GLY A 48 -8.40 -9.35 -3.52
N ARG A 49 -9.01 -8.17 -3.73
CA ARG A 49 -9.07 -7.54 -5.05
C ARG A 49 -7.74 -6.94 -5.45
N MET A 50 -7.45 -7.02 -6.74
CA MET A 50 -6.35 -6.33 -7.37
C MET A 50 -6.87 -5.10 -8.12
N VAL A 51 -6.22 -3.97 -7.90
CA VAL A 51 -6.52 -2.72 -8.62
C VAL A 51 -5.25 -2.14 -9.21
N GLN A 52 -5.36 -1.51 -10.36
CA GLN A 52 -4.27 -0.76 -10.98
C GLN A 52 -4.57 0.72 -10.87
N VAL A 53 -3.63 1.50 -10.34
CA VAL A 53 -3.77 2.95 -10.15
C VAL A 53 -2.70 3.65 -10.97
N SER A 54 -3.11 4.47 -11.94
CA SER A 54 -2.21 5.30 -12.75
C SER A 54 -2.34 6.76 -12.31
N PHE A 55 -1.21 7.42 -12.08
CA PHE A 55 -1.15 8.79 -11.55
C PHE A 55 -0.66 9.77 -12.62
N ALA A 56 -1.32 10.91 -12.77
CA ALA A 56 -0.94 11.99 -13.69
C ALA A 56 -1.43 13.36 -13.19
N GLY A 57 -0.52 14.32 -13.05
CA GLY A 57 -0.76 15.61 -12.43
C GLY A 57 -1.29 15.47 -11.00
N THR A 58 -2.49 15.99 -10.75
CA THR A 58 -3.20 15.86 -9.47
C THR A 58 -4.31 14.81 -9.51
N ARG A 59 -4.36 14.01 -10.59
CA ARG A 59 -5.44 13.06 -10.87
C ARG A 59 -4.91 11.63 -10.91
N TYR A 60 -5.80 10.70 -10.64
CA TYR A 60 -5.52 9.29 -10.84
C TYR A 60 -6.70 8.61 -11.54
N THR A 61 -6.39 7.49 -12.17
CA THR A 61 -7.37 6.52 -12.67
C THR A 61 -7.09 5.18 -11.98
N LEU A 62 -8.14 4.56 -11.47
CA LEU A 62 -8.14 3.25 -10.84
C LEU A 62 -8.95 2.29 -11.70
N ASP A 63 -8.33 1.19 -12.12
CA ASP A 63 -8.97 0.07 -12.79
C ASP A 63 -9.10 -1.09 -11.80
N ILE A 64 -10.30 -1.65 -11.62
CA ILE A 64 -10.45 -2.91 -10.89
C ILE A 64 -10.16 -4.06 -11.85
N LEU A 65 -9.02 -4.71 -11.64
CA LEU A 65 -8.53 -5.73 -12.58
C LEU A 65 -9.48 -6.94 -12.60
N GLY A 66 -9.73 -7.45 -13.81
CA GLY A 66 -10.72 -8.50 -14.05
C GLY A 66 -12.16 -8.00 -14.19
N THR A 67 -12.38 -6.68 -14.25
CA THR A 67 -13.68 -6.05 -14.51
C THR A 67 -13.53 -4.86 -15.47
N ASP A 68 -14.65 -4.36 -15.99
CA ASP A 68 -14.68 -3.12 -16.79
C ASP A 68 -14.80 -1.85 -15.93
N LEU A 69 -14.75 -1.99 -14.59
CA LEU A 69 -14.95 -0.86 -13.69
C LEU A 69 -13.69 -0.01 -13.60
N ARG A 70 -13.83 1.23 -14.05
CA ARG A 70 -12.85 2.30 -13.94
C ARG A 70 -13.40 3.43 -13.08
N ILE A 71 -12.56 3.92 -12.18
CA ILE A 71 -12.87 5.02 -11.26
C ILE A 71 -11.79 6.09 -11.42
N ASN A 72 -12.17 7.36 -11.32
CA ASN A 72 -11.22 8.46 -11.35
C ASN A 72 -11.23 9.19 -10.01
N GLY A 73 -10.22 10.02 -9.79
CA GLY A 73 -10.19 10.86 -8.62
C GLY A 73 -9.02 11.84 -8.64
N SER A 74 -8.86 12.55 -7.54
CA SER A 74 -7.69 13.40 -7.29
C SER A 74 -6.86 12.84 -6.16
N TYR A 75 -5.56 13.13 -6.19
CA TYR A 75 -4.64 12.72 -5.14
C TYR A 75 -3.66 13.81 -4.73
N SER A 76 -3.11 13.68 -3.53
CA SER A 76 -1.88 14.33 -3.10
C SER A 76 -0.92 13.27 -2.56
N TYR A 77 0.38 13.52 -2.70
CA TYR A 77 1.44 12.61 -2.28
C TYR A 77 2.45 13.34 -1.41
N GLN A 78 2.78 12.76 -0.25
CA GLN A 78 3.81 13.28 0.63
C GLN A 78 4.72 12.14 1.11
N ARG A 79 6.00 12.23 0.77
CA ARG A 79 7.01 11.34 1.35
C ARG A 79 7.35 11.83 2.76
N LEU A 80 7.04 11.01 3.76
CA LEU A 80 7.23 11.30 5.19
C LEU A 80 8.63 10.91 5.67
N ALA A 81 9.17 9.84 5.11
CA ALA A 81 10.54 9.36 5.28
C ALA A 81 11.00 8.68 3.99
N ARG A 82 12.28 8.32 3.87
CA ARG A 82 12.81 7.64 2.67
C ARG A 82 11.95 6.43 2.26
N HIS A 83 11.51 5.64 3.23
CA HIS A 83 10.78 4.39 3.05
C HIS A 83 9.28 4.48 3.40
N ILE A 84 8.76 5.67 3.74
CA ILE A 84 7.36 5.89 4.13
C ILE A 84 6.77 7.10 3.40
N ALA A 85 5.57 6.93 2.84
CA ALA A 85 4.83 8.02 2.23
C ALA A 85 3.33 7.90 2.48
N GLU A 86 2.64 9.03 2.41
CA GLU A 86 1.19 9.11 2.45
C GLU A 86 0.66 9.51 1.07
N VAL A 87 -0.40 8.84 0.62
CA VAL A 87 -1.21 9.26 -0.52
C VAL A 87 -2.61 9.57 -0.01
N GLN A 88 -3.04 10.82 -0.13
CA GLN A 88 -4.43 11.20 0.17
C GLN A 88 -5.22 11.16 -1.13
N MET A 89 -6.38 10.52 -1.11
CA MET A 89 -7.18 10.22 -2.29
C MET A 89 -8.61 10.71 -2.09
N VAL A 90 -9.14 11.36 -3.12
CA VAL A 90 -10.57 11.69 -3.24
C VAL A 90 -11.07 11.04 -4.51
N GLU A 91 -11.98 10.08 -4.34
CA GLU A 91 -12.47 9.20 -5.39
C GLU A 91 -13.85 9.63 -5.87
N ASP A 92 -14.00 9.76 -7.19
CA ASP A 92 -15.25 10.07 -7.88
C ASP A 92 -16.04 8.77 -8.10
N HIS A 93 -16.34 8.03 -7.03
CA HIS A 93 -17.04 6.74 -7.10
C HIS A 93 -18.51 6.94 -7.57
N PRO A 94 -19.08 6.05 -8.41
CA PRO A 94 -20.43 6.25 -8.98
C PRO A 94 -21.56 6.46 -7.95
N ALA A 95 -21.44 5.81 -6.78
CA ALA A 95 -22.40 5.96 -5.68
C ALA A 95 -22.20 7.23 -4.82
N GLY A 96 -21.16 8.03 -5.07
CA GLY A 96 -20.81 9.22 -4.30
C GLY A 96 -19.31 9.29 -3.97
N THR A 97 -18.84 10.45 -3.51
CA THR A 97 -17.40 10.65 -3.23
C THR A 97 -16.91 9.80 -2.06
N ALA A 98 -15.75 9.16 -2.21
CA ALA A 98 -15.02 8.54 -1.11
C ALA A 98 -13.71 9.29 -0.81
N ARG A 99 -13.32 9.36 0.46
CA ARG A 99 -12.08 9.99 0.92
C ARG A 99 -11.26 8.97 1.70
N TYR A 100 -10.04 8.71 1.27
CA TYR A 100 -9.18 7.72 1.91
C TYR A 100 -7.71 8.07 1.80
N THR A 101 -6.92 7.40 2.63
CA THR A 101 -5.47 7.51 2.66
C THR A 101 -4.83 6.15 2.41
N LEU A 102 -3.72 6.15 1.67
CA LEU A 102 -2.78 5.04 1.61
C LEU A 102 -1.49 5.44 2.33
N LEU A 103 -1.17 4.77 3.44
CA LEU A 103 0.16 4.85 4.05
C LEU A 103 1.04 3.76 3.44
N LEU A 104 2.04 4.16 2.67
CA LEU A 104 2.96 3.28 1.96
C LEU A 104 4.21 3.03 2.79
N ALA A 105 4.64 1.79 2.87
CA ALA A 105 5.97 1.40 3.35
C ALA A 105 6.65 0.53 2.29
N CYS A 106 7.87 0.88 1.85
CA CYS A 106 8.58 0.08 0.86
C CYS A 106 9.30 -1.12 1.50
N LEU A 107 9.34 -2.22 0.74
CA LEU A 107 10.21 -3.37 0.97
C LEU A 107 11.41 -3.35 0.01
N GLY A 108 11.19 -2.82 -1.20
CA GLY A 108 12.20 -2.48 -2.19
C GLY A 108 11.70 -1.28 -3.02
N ASP A 109 12.52 -0.76 -3.91
CA ASP A 109 12.19 0.48 -4.65
C ASP A 109 10.91 0.38 -5.51
N HIS A 110 10.52 -0.85 -5.87
CA HIS A 110 9.35 -1.13 -6.72
C HIS A 110 8.25 -1.93 -6.04
N GLN A 111 8.33 -2.17 -4.72
CA GLN A 111 7.30 -2.93 -4.03
C GLN A 111 7.27 -2.66 -2.53
N GLY A 112 6.11 -2.90 -1.92
CA GLY A 112 5.96 -2.77 -0.49
C GLY A 112 4.57 -3.11 0.01
N ARG A 113 4.25 -2.57 1.18
CA ARG A 113 2.94 -2.70 1.81
C ARG A 113 2.26 -1.35 1.90
N PHE A 114 0.94 -1.38 1.95
CA PHE A 114 0.13 -0.20 2.27
C PHE A 114 -0.84 -0.50 3.41
N ILE A 115 -1.19 0.53 4.17
CA ILE A 115 -2.40 0.59 4.98
C ILE A 115 -3.38 1.53 4.28
N TYR A 116 -4.58 1.04 4.01
CA TYR A 116 -5.70 1.79 3.47
C TYR A 116 -6.61 2.22 4.62
N THR A 117 -6.93 3.50 4.71
CA THR A 117 -7.93 4.01 5.68
C THR A 117 -8.94 4.88 4.94
N GLN A 118 -10.20 4.44 4.90
CA GLN A 118 -11.32 5.24 4.41
C GLN A 118 -11.89 6.07 5.56
N HIS A 119 -11.86 7.39 5.39
CA HIS A 119 -12.39 8.36 6.37
C HIS A 119 -13.87 8.63 6.14
N ASP A 120 -14.32 8.55 4.88
CA ASP A 120 -15.72 8.61 4.50
C ASP A 120 -15.94 7.98 3.11
N GLY A 121 -17.16 7.54 2.83
CA GLY A 121 -17.56 7.03 1.52
C GLY A 121 -19.05 6.70 1.43
N PRO A 122 -19.56 6.46 0.21
CA PRO A 122 -20.99 6.25 -0.02
C PRO A 122 -21.48 4.84 0.32
N ILE A 123 -20.57 3.87 0.45
CA ILE A 123 -20.89 2.45 0.71
C ILE A 123 -20.62 2.15 2.18
N THR A 124 -21.57 1.50 2.85
CA THR A 124 -21.42 1.05 4.24
C THR A 124 -20.47 -0.16 4.36
N PRO A 125 -19.61 -0.23 5.38
CA PRO A 125 -19.36 0.82 6.37
C PRO A 125 -18.63 2.03 5.76
N ARG A 126 -19.08 3.24 6.11
CA ARG A 126 -18.55 4.51 5.55
C ARG A 126 -17.09 4.75 5.92
N GLN A 127 -16.65 4.17 7.05
CA GLN A 127 -15.27 4.17 7.51
C GLN A 127 -14.80 2.73 7.60
N ARG A 128 -13.60 2.47 7.11
CA ARG A 128 -13.00 1.14 7.14
C ARG A 128 -11.50 1.21 6.94
N GLN A 129 -10.82 0.17 7.39
CA GLN A 129 -9.38 0.04 7.23
C GLN A 129 -9.06 -1.31 6.58
N ASN A 130 -8.04 -1.34 5.73
CA ASN A 130 -7.45 -2.58 5.23
C ASN A 130 -5.93 -2.41 5.10
N SER A 131 -5.23 -3.49 4.78
CA SER A 131 -3.85 -3.45 4.34
C SER A 131 -3.70 -4.14 2.99
N GLY A 132 -2.51 -4.11 2.42
CA GLY A 132 -2.22 -4.84 1.21
C GLY A 132 -0.77 -4.70 0.77
N ARG A 133 -0.51 -5.16 -0.45
CA ARG A 133 0.79 -5.04 -1.13
C ARG A 133 0.64 -4.17 -2.36
N TRP A 134 1.67 -3.40 -2.67
CA TRP A 134 1.76 -2.64 -3.91
C TRP A 134 3.03 -3.05 -4.67
N THR A 135 2.93 -3.02 -5.99
CA THR A 135 4.09 -2.99 -6.90
C THR A 135 4.03 -1.73 -7.74
N LEU A 136 5.19 -1.19 -8.08
CA LEU A 136 5.35 0.09 -8.77
C LEU A 136 6.03 -0.12 -10.12
N GLN A 137 5.34 0.29 -11.17
CA GLN A 137 5.84 0.35 -12.54
C GLN A 137 6.18 1.81 -12.89
N PRO A 138 7.36 2.05 -13.51
CA PRO A 138 7.73 3.36 -14.04
C PRO A 138 6.70 3.91 -15.04
#